data_AF-A0A2X3D0D8-F1
#
_entry.id   AF-A0A2X3D0D8-F1
#
_cell.length_a   1.000
_cell.length_b   1.000
_cell.length_c   1.000
_cell.angle_alpha   90.00
_cell.angle_beta   90.00
_cell.angle_gamma   90.00
#
_symmetry.space_group_name_H-M   'P 1'
#
loop_
_entity.id
_entity.type
_entity.pdbx_description
1 polymer ?
#
loop_
_entity_poly.entity_id
_entity_poly.type
_entity_poly.pdbx_seq_one_letter_code
_entity_poly.pdbx_strand_id
1 'polypeptide(L)'
;MTYSAPLRVKLRLVIYEREAPEGTVKDIKEQEVYMGEIPLMTDNGTFVINGTERVIVSQLHRSPGVFFDSDKGKTHSSGKVLYNARIIPYRGSWLDFEFDPKDNLFVRIDRRRKLPATIILRALNYTTEQILDLFFEKVVFEIRDNKLQMELIPERLRGETASFDIEANGKVYVEKGRRITARHIRQLEKDDIKHIEVPVEYIAGKVAAKDYIDEATGELICPANMELSLDLLAKLSQSGHKRIETLFTNDLDHGPYISETVRVDPTNDRLSALVEIYRMMRPGEPPTREAAESLFENLFFSEDRYDLSAVGRMKFNRSLLRDEIEGSGILSKDDIIEVMKKLIDIRNGKGEVDDIDHLGNRRIRSVGEMAENQFRVGLVRVERAVKERLSLGDLDTLMPQDMINAKPISAAVKEFFGSSQLSQFMDQNNPLSEITHKRRISALGPGGLTRERAGFEVRDVHPTHYGRVCPIETPEGPNIGLINSLSVYAQTNEYGFLETPYRKVTDGVVTDEIHYLSAIEEGNYVIAQANSNLDENGHFVEDLVTCRSKGDSSLFSRGPG
;
A
#
# COMPACT_ATOMS: atom_id res chain seq x y z
N MET A 1 27.98 -13.42 -31.75
CA MET A 1 27.43 -12.05 -31.78
C MET A 1 26.01 -12.07 -31.24
N THR A 2 25.51 -10.95 -30.73
CA THR A 2 24.10 -10.78 -30.31
C THR A 2 23.29 -10.24 -31.48
N TYR A 3 22.05 -10.71 -31.67
CA TYR A 3 21.12 -10.15 -32.66
C TYR A 3 20.50 -8.88 -32.09
N SER A 4 20.92 -7.73 -32.59
CA SER A 4 20.57 -6.42 -32.08
C SER A 4 20.45 -5.39 -33.20
N ALA A 5 19.74 -4.30 -32.92
CA ALA A 5 19.68 -3.13 -33.78
C ALA A 5 20.29 -1.90 -33.09
N PRO A 6 20.98 -1.02 -33.83
CA PRO A 6 21.48 0.23 -33.29
C PRO A 6 20.32 1.18 -32.96
N LEU A 7 20.32 1.73 -31.76
CA LEU A 7 19.41 2.79 -31.36
C LEU A 7 20.04 4.15 -31.69
N ARG A 8 19.37 4.90 -32.57
CA ARG A 8 19.70 6.28 -32.89
C ARG A 8 18.57 7.20 -32.48
N VAL A 9 18.91 8.27 -31.78
CA VAL A 9 17.93 9.21 -31.22
C VAL A 9 18.28 10.62 -31.66
N LYS A 10 17.28 11.34 -32.18
CA LYS A 10 17.42 12.75 -32.55
C LYS A 10 17.34 13.61 -31.29
N LEU A 11 18.42 14.30 -30.96
CA LEU A 11 18.53 15.14 -29.77
C LEU A 11 18.72 16.60 -30.16
N ARG A 12 18.17 17.50 -29.35
CA ARG A 12 18.31 18.95 -29.51
C ARG A 12 18.82 19.57 -28.21
N LEU A 13 19.93 20.31 -28.32
CA LEU A 13 20.44 21.19 -27.27
C LEU A 13 19.98 22.62 -27.57
N VAL A 14 19.23 23.22 -26.65
CA VAL A 14 18.78 24.62 -26.73
C VAL A 14 19.51 25.40 -25.63
N ILE A 15 20.20 26.45 -26.03
CA ILE A 15 20.95 27.33 -25.12
C ILE A 15 20.16 28.63 -25.01
N TYR A 16 19.88 29.07 -23.79
CA TYR A 16 19.16 30.31 -23.53
C TYR A 16 20.12 31.44 -23.12
N GLU A 17 19.78 32.66 -23.49
CA GLU A 17 20.54 33.85 -23.11
C GLU A 17 20.13 34.31 -21.70
N ARG A 18 21.12 34.59 -20.84
CA ARG A 18 20.87 34.98 -19.43
C ARG A 18 20.41 36.43 -19.27
N GLU A 19 20.82 37.32 -20.18
CA GLU A 19 20.57 38.77 -20.09
C GLU A 19 19.34 39.22 -20.90
N ALA A 20 18.65 38.27 -21.54
CA ALA A 20 17.45 38.51 -22.33
C ALA A 20 16.19 37.98 -21.60
N PRO A 21 14.98 38.34 -22.05
CA PRO A 21 13.74 37.80 -21.48
C PRO A 21 13.76 36.26 -21.43
N GLU A 22 13.15 35.70 -20.38
CA GLU A 22 13.09 34.24 -20.18
C GLU A 22 12.55 33.54 -21.44
N GLY A 23 13.27 32.53 -21.91
CA GLY A 23 12.96 31.81 -23.15
C GLY A 23 13.63 32.36 -24.40
N THR A 24 14.42 33.44 -24.32
CA THR A 24 15.22 33.92 -25.46
C THR A 24 16.33 32.91 -25.79
N VAL A 25 16.23 32.30 -26.96
CA VAL A 25 17.15 31.26 -27.42
C VAL A 25 18.39 31.91 -28.04
N LYS A 26 19.57 31.57 -27.50
CA LYS A 26 20.88 31.95 -28.03
C LYS A 26 21.30 31.07 -29.19
N ASP A 27 21.16 29.75 -29.04
CA ASP A 27 21.59 28.77 -30.04
C ASP A 27 20.79 27.45 -29.94
N ILE A 28 20.66 26.76 -31.08
CA ILE A 28 20.00 25.46 -31.19
C ILE A 28 20.90 24.52 -31.99
N LYS A 29 21.27 23.39 -31.38
CA LYS A 29 22.06 22.34 -32.02
C LYS A 29 21.28 21.04 -32.02
N GLU A 30 21.09 20.44 -33.19
CA GLU A 30 20.32 19.20 -33.35
C GLU A 30 21.15 18.13 -34.05
N GLN A 31 21.15 16.92 -33.51
CA GLN A 31 21.96 15.82 -34.01
C GLN A 31 21.31 14.46 -33.75
N GLU A 32 21.49 13.51 -34.67
CA GLU A 32 21.18 12.11 -34.43
C GLU A 32 22.34 11.43 -33.70
N VAL A 33 22.08 10.92 -32.49
CA VAL A 33 23.11 10.35 -31.61
C VAL A 33 22.85 8.86 -31.43
N TYR A 34 23.92 8.07 -31.53
CA TYR A 34 23.90 6.64 -31.23
C TYR A 34 23.86 6.40 -29.72
N MET A 35 22.85 5.68 -29.23
CA MET A 35 22.60 5.44 -27.81
C MET A 35 22.78 3.96 -27.40
N GLY A 36 23.43 3.16 -28.25
CA GLY A 36 23.70 1.75 -27.98
C GLY A 36 22.94 0.82 -28.91
N GLU A 37 22.92 -0.46 -28.56
CA GLU A 37 22.17 -1.48 -29.30
C GLU A 37 21.10 -2.10 -28.42
N ILE A 38 19.95 -2.40 -29.01
CA ILE A 38 18.85 -3.12 -28.36
C ILE A 38 18.75 -4.51 -28.99
N PRO A 39 18.80 -5.60 -28.18
CA PRO A 39 18.53 -6.94 -28.67
C PRO A 39 17.15 -7.04 -29.31
N LEU A 40 17.06 -7.65 -30.49
CA LEU A 40 15.80 -7.85 -31.18
C LEU A 40 15.22 -9.22 -30.88
N MET A 41 13.89 -9.27 -30.77
CA MET A 41 13.13 -10.51 -30.69
C MET A 41 13.02 -11.12 -32.09
N THR A 42 13.21 -12.43 -32.20
CA THR A 42 12.96 -13.19 -33.43
C THR A 42 11.46 -13.37 -33.66
N ASP A 43 11.07 -13.80 -34.86
CA ASP A 43 9.67 -14.12 -35.20
C ASP A 43 9.06 -15.22 -34.31
N ASN A 44 9.91 -16.03 -33.66
CA ASN A 44 9.52 -17.10 -32.76
C ASN A 44 9.45 -16.67 -31.29
N GLY A 45 9.67 -15.39 -30.95
CA GLY A 45 9.64 -14.93 -29.56
C GLY A 45 10.91 -15.28 -28.75
N THR A 46 12.05 -15.42 -29.42
CA THR A 46 13.35 -15.74 -28.79
C THR A 46 14.32 -14.57 -28.98
N PHE A 47 15.43 -14.57 -28.24
CA PHE A 47 16.53 -13.59 -28.39
C PHE A 47 17.84 -14.32 -28.64
N VAL A 48 18.64 -13.86 -29.59
CA VAL A 48 19.98 -14.42 -29.83
C VAL A 48 21.01 -13.58 -29.08
N ILE A 49 21.50 -14.10 -27.95
CA ILE A 49 22.51 -13.43 -27.13
C ILE A 49 23.80 -14.25 -27.22
N ASN A 50 24.90 -13.60 -27.66
CA ASN A 50 26.20 -14.26 -27.84
C ASN A 50 26.14 -15.56 -28.69
N GLY A 51 25.25 -15.60 -29.68
CA GLY A 51 25.08 -16.77 -30.57
C GLY A 51 24.20 -17.89 -30.02
N THR A 52 23.62 -17.72 -28.83
CA THR A 52 22.70 -18.70 -28.22
C THR A 52 21.28 -18.16 -28.17
N GLU A 53 20.28 -19.01 -28.44
CA GLU A 53 18.88 -18.65 -28.26
C GLU A 53 18.49 -18.64 -26.78
N ARG A 54 17.81 -17.56 -26.39
CA ARG A 54 17.34 -17.32 -25.03
C ARG A 54 15.88 -16.91 -25.04
N VAL A 55 15.20 -17.25 -23.96
CA VAL A 55 13.82 -16.85 -23.70
C VAL A 55 13.82 -16.01 -22.43
N ILE A 56 13.07 -14.90 -22.47
CA ILE A 56 12.82 -14.08 -21.28
C ILE A 56 11.51 -14.56 -20.66
N VAL A 57 11.60 -15.20 -19.50
CA VAL A 57 10.45 -15.74 -18.77
C VAL A 57 9.64 -14.59 -18.17
N SER A 58 8.31 -14.64 -18.31
CA SER A 58 7.41 -13.64 -17.73
C SER A 58 7.46 -13.70 -16.20
N GLN A 59 7.47 -12.55 -15.54
CA GLN A 59 7.59 -12.50 -14.08
C GLN A 59 6.25 -12.24 -13.42
N LEU A 60 5.87 -13.04 -12.42
CA LEU A 60 4.74 -12.76 -11.54
C LEU A 60 5.24 -12.09 -10.27
N HIS A 61 4.85 -10.86 -10.02
CA HIS A 61 5.26 -10.11 -8.83
C HIS A 61 4.06 -9.38 -8.22
N ARG A 62 4.20 -8.90 -6.99
CA ARG A 62 3.11 -8.16 -6.32
C ARG A 62 2.83 -6.88 -7.08
N SER A 63 1.56 -6.62 -7.36
CA SER A 63 1.17 -5.37 -8.01
C SER A 63 1.48 -4.18 -7.09
N PRO A 64 1.79 -3.00 -7.63
CA PRO A 64 1.82 -1.77 -6.84
C PRO A 64 0.47 -1.52 -6.13
N GLY A 65 0.50 -0.80 -5.01
CA GLY A 65 -0.67 -0.49 -4.18
C GLY A 65 -0.41 -0.66 -2.69
N VAL A 66 -1.47 -0.66 -1.89
CA VAL A 66 -1.41 -0.97 -0.45
C VAL A 66 -1.97 -2.36 -0.17
N PHE A 67 -1.32 -3.08 0.74
CA PHE A 67 -1.70 -4.41 1.19
C PHE A 67 -1.80 -4.45 2.70
N PHE A 68 -2.87 -5.01 3.23
CA PHE A 68 -3.05 -5.27 4.66
C PHE A 68 -2.89 -6.76 4.92
N ASP A 69 -2.05 -7.16 5.87
CA ASP A 69 -1.73 -8.55 6.13
C ASP A 69 -1.64 -8.83 7.63
N SER A 70 -1.68 -10.10 8.01
CA SER A 70 -1.44 -10.55 9.38
C SER A 70 -0.43 -11.69 9.42
N ASP A 71 0.33 -11.76 10.50
CA ASP A 71 1.25 -12.86 10.74
C ASP A 71 0.55 -14.17 11.16
N LYS A 72 -0.80 -14.17 11.24
CA LYS A 72 -1.65 -15.27 11.71
C LYS A 72 -1.19 -15.82 13.07
N GLY A 73 -0.60 -14.97 13.92
CA GLY A 73 -0.10 -15.32 15.26
C GLY A 73 1.18 -16.17 15.26
N LYS A 74 1.88 -16.29 14.13
CA LYS A 74 3.07 -17.14 14.00
C LYS A 74 4.35 -16.49 14.57
N THR A 75 4.42 -15.16 14.66
CA THR A 75 5.68 -14.47 14.99
C THR A 75 5.92 -14.29 16.48
N HIS A 76 4.86 -14.13 17.28
CA HIS A 76 4.97 -13.90 18.71
C HIS A 76 4.50 -15.12 19.51
N SER A 77 5.24 -15.49 20.56
CA SER A 77 4.97 -16.68 21.38
C SER A 77 3.61 -16.66 22.09
N SER A 78 3.04 -15.48 22.30
CA SER A 78 1.69 -15.35 22.88
C SER A 78 0.57 -15.76 21.91
N GLY A 79 0.88 -16.02 20.63
CA GLY A 79 -0.11 -16.25 19.58
C GLY A 79 -0.92 -15.01 19.20
N LYS A 80 -0.53 -13.82 19.69
CA LYS A 80 -1.19 -12.56 19.34
C LYS A 80 -0.94 -12.26 17.86
N VAL A 81 -2.02 -12.05 17.13
CA VAL A 81 -1.97 -11.69 15.71
C VAL A 81 -1.45 -10.26 15.57
N LEU A 82 -0.42 -10.09 14.76
CA LEU A 82 0.17 -8.81 14.42
C LEU A 82 -0.25 -8.43 12.99
N TYR A 83 -0.89 -7.28 12.87
CA TYR A 83 -1.31 -6.72 11.60
C TYR A 83 -0.26 -5.77 11.04
N ASN A 84 -0.14 -5.73 9.73
CA ASN A 84 0.73 -4.81 9.02
C ASN A 84 0.04 -4.27 7.76
N ALA A 85 0.43 -3.07 7.34
CA ALA A 85 0.07 -2.49 6.07
C ALA A 85 1.34 -2.17 5.29
N ARG A 86 1.39 -2.52 4.01
CA ARG A 86 2.56 -2.32 3.15
C ARG A 86 2.16 -1.58 1.89
N ILE A 87 2.78 -0.42 1.67
CA ILE A 87 2.65 0.36 0.44
C ILE A 87 3.81 0.01 -0.49
N ILE A 88 3.48 -0.60 -1.62
CA ILE A 88 4.41 -1.02 -2.66
C ILE A 88 4.26 -0.07 -3.85
N PRO A 89 5.25 0.80 -4.13
CA PRO A 89 5.23 1.58 -5.34
C PRO A 89 5.61 0.74 -6.57
N TYR A 90 5.26 1.24 -7.76
CA TYR A 90 5.86 0.73 -9.00
C TYR A 90 7.37 1.02 -9.02
N ARG A 91 7.75 2.20 -8.53
CA ARG A 91 9.12 2.67 -8.37
C ARG A 91 9.23 3.59 -7.16
N GLY A 92 10.25 3.41 -6.34
CA GLY A 92 10.49 4.22 -5.15
C GLY A 92 10.66 3.38 -3.89
N SER A 93 10.74 4.04 -2.75
CA SER A 93 10.93 3.38 -1.45
C SER A 93 9.64 2.72 -0.95
N TRP A 94 9.76 1.55 -0.32
CA TRP A 94 8.62 0.86 0.30
C TRP A 94 8.32 1.48 1.65
N LEU A 95 7.04 1.59 1.99
CA LEU A 95 6.56 2.08 3.29
C LEU A 95 5.73 0.99 3.97
N ASP A 96 6.26 0.46 5.07
CA ASP A 96 5.64 -0.62 5.84
C ASP A 96 5.21 -0.09 7.21
N PHE A 97 3.95 -0.28 7.58
CA PHE A 97 3.42 -0.08 8.93
C PHE A 97 3.14 -1.42 9.58
N GLU A 98 3.51 -1.58 10.85
CA GLU A 98 3.33 -2.84 11.56
C GLU A 98 3.08 -2.62 13.05
N PHE A 99 2.16 -3.41 13.60
CA PHE A 99 1.96 -3.47 15.05
C PHE A 99 3.05 -4.30 15.73
N ASP A 100 3.43 -3.89 16.92
CA ASP A 100 4.24 -4.70 17.83
C ASP A 100 3.34 -5.50 18.81
N PRO A 101 3.92 -6.42 19.60
CA PRO A 101 3.16 -7.17 20.61
C PRO A 101 2.49 -6.30 21.68
N LYS A 102 2.97 -5.06 21.90
CA LYS A 102 2.42 -4.09 22.84
C LYS A 102 1.35 -3.18 22.22
N ASP A 103 0.92 -3.46 20.99
CA ASP A 103 -0.01 -2.66 20.18
C ASP A 103 0.48 -1.23 19.85
N ASN A 104 1.79 -0.99 19.89
CA ASN A 104 2.38 0.22 19.33
C ASN A 104 2.51 0.07 17.81
N LEU A 105 2.24 1.16 17.10
CA LEU A 105 2.35 1.21 15.64
C LEU A 105 3.73 1.70 15.24
N PHE A 106 4.44 0.90 14.46
CA PHE A 106 5.76 1.23 13.92
C PHE A 106 5.71 1.38 12.40
N VAL A 107 6.68 2.11 11.87
CA VAL A 107 6.94 2.27 10.45
C VAL A 107 8.35 1.80 10.10
N ARG A 108 8.52 1.23 8.91
CA ARG A 108 9.80 0.91 8.28
C ARG A 108 9.80 1.45 6.86
N ILE A 109 10.92 2.07 6.47
CA ILE A 109 11.18 2.49 5.10
C ILE A 109 12.21 1.53 4.51
N ASP A 110 11.93 0.94 3.34
CA ASP A 110 12.81 -0.02 2.66
C ASP A 110 13.28 -1.19 3.55
N ARG A 111 12.40 -1.66 4.45
CA ARG A 111 12.65 -2.74 5.42
C ARG A 111 13.85 -2.47 6.37
N ARG A 112 14.18 -1.21 6.60
CA ARG A 112 15.20 -0.78 7.57
C ARG A 112 14.67 -0.85 9.01
N ARG A 113 15.43 -0.27 9.96
CA ARG A 113 15.11 -0.22 11.38
C ARG A 113 13.71 0.36 11.61
N LYS A 114 12.96 -0.22 12.57
CA LYS A 114 11.65 0.29 13.00
C LYS A 114 11.78 1.68 13.62
N LEU A 115 10.83 2.55 13.30
CA LEU A 115 10.61 3.85 13.95
C LEU A 115 9.15 3.93 14.41
N PRO A 116 8.81 4.60 15.51
CA PRO A 116 7.41 4.87 15.86
C PRO A 116 6.68 5.54 14.69
N ALA A 117 5.46 5.08 14.38
CA ALA A 117 4.75 5.55 13.19
C ALA A 117 4.40 7.06 13.28
N THR A 118 4.29 7.61 14.49
CA THR A 118 4.05 9.04 14.72
C THR A 118 5.20 9.93 14.23
N ILE A 119 6.43 9.42 14.11
CA ILE A 119 7.56 10.15 13.51
C ILE A 119 7.23 10.56 12.08
N ILE A 120 6.57 9.71 11.29
CA ILE A 120 6.21 10.08 9.92
C ILE A 120 5.17 11.20 9.90
N LEU A 121 4.21 11.19 10.83
CA LEU A 121 3.18 12.23 10.93
C LEU A 121 3.80 13.58 11.34
N ARG A 122 4.75 13.58 12.27
CA ARG A 122 5.53 14.77 12.63
C ARG A 122 6.35 15.28 11.44
N ALA A 123 6.97 14.40 10.68
CA ALA A 123 7.69 14.77 9.45
C ALA A 123 6.77 15.39 8.38
N LEU A 124 5.49 14.96 8.32
CA LEU A 124 4.44 15.56 7.49
C LEU A 124 3.90 16.89 8.03
N ASN A 125 4.48 17.39 9.13
CA ASN A 125 4.15 18.64 9.81
C ASN A 125 2.87 18.61 10.65
N TYR A 126 2.52 17.46 11.25
CA TYR A 126 1.44 17.38 12.23
C TYR A 126 1.99 17.51 13.67
N THR A 127 1.32 18.32 14.48
CA THR A 127 1.58 18.41 15.93
C THR A 127 0.92 17.26 16.68
N THR A 128 1.27 17.06 17.96
CA THR A 128 0.65 16.01 18.79
C THR A 128 -0.87 16.13 18.83
N GLU A 129 -1.42 17.33 19.02
CA GLU A 129 -2.87 17.56 19.03
C GLU A 129 -3.52 17.15 17.72
N GLN A 130 -2.95 17.58 16.59
CA GLN A 130 -3.49 17.22 15.28
C GLN A 130 -3.40 15.72 15.02
N ILE A 131 -2.33 15.05 15.47
CA ILE A 131 -2.21 13.60 15.38
C ILE A 131 -3.34 12.94 16.18
N LEU A 132 -3.59 13.38 17.42
CA LEU A 132 -4.66 12.82 18.23
C LEU A 132 -6.05 13.06 17.60
N ASP A 133 -6.29 14.25 17.06
CA ASP A 133 -7.53 14.63 16.38
C ASP A 133 -7.80 13.79 15.11
N LEU A 134 -6.75 13.28 14.45
CA LEU A 134 -6.89 12.44 13.26
C LEU A 134 -7.35 11.01 13.58
N PHE A 135 -6.98 10.47 14.75
CA PHE A 135 -7.17 9.05 15.07
C PHE A 135 -8.14 8.79 16.22
N PHE A 136 -8.46 9.79 17.03
CA PHE A 136 -9.33 9.65 18.17
C PHE A 136 -10.52 10.59 18.09
N GLU A 137 -11.68 10.07 18.47
CA GLU A 137 -12.78 10.92 18.87
C GLU A 137 -12.53 11.45 20.29
N LYS A 138 -13.15 12.59 20.62
CA LYS A 138 -12.98 13.23 21.92
C LYS A 138 -14.17 12.94 22.83
N VAL A 139 -13.88 12.75 24.11
CA VAL A 139 -14.87 12.81 25.20
C VAL A 139 -14.68 14.15 25.91
N VAL A 140 -15.75 14.94 25.92
CA VAL A 140 -15.75 16.27 26.53
C VAL A 140 -16.30 16.18 27.94
N PHE A 141 -15.57 16.74 28.89
CA PHE A 141 -15.99 16.95 30.25
C PHE A 141 -16.14 18.44 30.53
N GLU A 142 -17.24 18.84 31.15
CA GLU A 142 -17.51 20.21 31.57
C GLU A 142 -17.63 20.30 33.09
N ILE A 143 -17.01 21.33 33.68
CA ILE A 143 -17.13 21.64 35.10
C ILE A 143 -18.19 22.73 35.26
N ARG A 144 -19.35 22.38 35.84
CA ARG A 144 -20.46 23.30 36.14
C ARG A 144 -20.91 23.14 37.59
N ASP A 145 -21.08 24.25 38.31
CA ASP A 145 -21.55 24.26 39.70
C ASP A 145 -20.80 23.29 40.63
N ASN A 146 -19.47 23.21 40.46
CA ASN A 146 -18.58 22.31 41.20
C ASN A 146 -18.85 20.80 40.97
N LYS A 147 -19.62 20.45 39.94
CA LYS A 147 -19.89 19.09 39.47
C LYS A 147 -19.24 18.86 38.11
N LEU A 148 -18.74 17.65 37.89
CA LEU A 148 -18.15 17.24 36.62
C LEU A 148 -19.23 16.56 35.76
N GLN A 149 -19.51 17.14 34.61
CA GLN A 149 -20.46 16.60 33.64
C GLN A 149 -19.71 16.05 32.43
N MET A 150 -20.08 14.87 31.94
CA MET A 150 -19.55 14.26 30.73
C MET A 150 -20.55 14.37 29.60
N GLU A 151 -20.11 14.83 28.43
CA GLU A 151 -20.88 14.72 27.19
C GLU A 151 -20.98 13.25 26.78
N LEU A 152 -22.19 12.72 26.80
CA LEU A 152 -22.48 11.30 26.60
C LEU A 152 -22.93 11.04 25.17
N ILE A 153 -22.22 10.13 24.49
CA ILE A 153 -22.71 9.43 23.32
C ILE A 153 -23.09 8.01 23.78
N PRO A 154 -24.38 7.65 23.87
CA PRO A 154 -24.82 6.39 24.47
C PRO A 154 -24.16 5.13 23.90
N GLU A 155 -23.89 5.12 22.59
CA GLU A 155 -23.27 4.00 21.90
C GLU A 155 -21.84 3.71 22.38
N ARG A 156 -21.11 4.73 22.87
CA ARG A 156 -19.74 4.57 23.38
C ARG A 156 -19.66 3.75 24.67
N LEU A 157 -20.75 3.64 25.42
CA LEU A 157 -20.83 2.82 26.63
C LEU A 157 -21.03 1.33 26.34
N ARG A 158 -21.09 0.93 25.06
CA ARG A 158 -21.42 -0.43 24.65
C ARG A 158 -20.40 -1.43 25.18
N GLY A 159 -20.92 -2.40 25.94
CA GLY A 159 -20.14 -3.54 26.42
C GLY A 159 -19.33 -3.25 27.67
N GLU A 160 -19.25 -1.99 28.12
CA GLU A 160 -18.57 -1.58 29.34
C GLU A 160 -19.37 -1.97 30.60
N THR A 161 -18.67 -2.00 31.74
CA THR A 161 -19.28 -2.17 33.06
C THR A 161 -19.32 -0.82 33.76
N ALA A 162 -20.49 -0.41 34.23
CA ALA A 162 -20.66 0.90 34.85
C ALA A 162 -19.81 1.03 36.13
N SER A 163 -18.87 1.98 36.16
CA SER A 163 -18.00 2.23 37.32
C SER A 163 -18.69 3.04 38.42
N PHE A 164 -19.77 3.74 38.08
CA PHE A 164 -20.64 4.53 38.95
C PHE A 164 -22.11 4.40 38.49
N ASP A 165 -23.05 4.91 39.28
CA ASP A 165 -24.46 4.93 38.90
C ASP A 165 -24.70 5.92 37.75
N ILE A 166 -25.17 5.43 36.61
CA ILE A 166 -25.47 6.28 35.46
C ILE A 166 -26.87 6.83 35.65
N GLU A 167 -26.95 8.05 36.18
CA GLU A 167 -28.18 8.79 36.37
C GLU A 167 -28.24 10.06 35.54
N ALA A 168 -29.45 10.40 35.07
CA ALA A 168 -29.73 11.68 34.44
C ALA A 168 -31.17 12.09 34.72
N ASN A 169 -31.39 13.40 34.94
CA ASN A 169 -32.73 13.96 35.23
C ASN A 169 -33.46 13.27 36.40
N GLY A 170 -32.73 12.82 37.43
CA GLY A 170 -33.30 12.15 38.61
C GLY A 170 -33.75 10.69 38.38
N LYS A 171 -33.40 10.11 37.23
CA LYS A 171 -33.66 8.69 36.90
C LYS A 171 -32.34 7.96 36.75
N VAL A 172 -32.21 6.83 37.45
CA VAL A 172 -31.07 5.90 37.31
C VAL A 172 -31.32 4.98 36.12
N TYR A 173 -30.42 5.00 35.14
CA TYR A 173 -30.48 4.14 33.95
C TYR A 173 -29.72 2.84 34.16
N VAL A 174 -28.54 2.92 34.79
CA VAL A 174 -27.69 1.76 35.07
C VAL A 174 -27.08 1.90 36.45
N GLU A 175 -27.26 0.88 37.29
CA GLU A 175 -26.60 0.80 38.60
C GLU A 175 -25.12 0.42 38.45
N LYS A 176 -24.29 0.92 39.36
CA LYS A 176 -22.87 0.62 39.48
C LYS A 176 -22.60 -0.88 39.49
N GLY A 177 -21.58 -1.30 38.74
CA GLY A 177 -21.13 -2.69 38.63
C GLY A 177 -21.96 -3.54 37.65
N ARG A 178 -23.06 -3.01 37.09
CA ARG A 178 -23.81 -3.72 36.05
C ARG A 178 -23.21 -3.46 34.68
N ARG A 179 -23.23 -4.49 33.83
CA ARG A 179 -22.84 -4.38 32.43
C ARG A 179 -23.87 -3.58 31.64
N ILE A 180 -23.40 -2.66 30.81
CA ILE A 180 -24.25 -1.81 29.99
C ILE A 180 -24.71 -2.64 28.79
N THR A 181 -26.04 -2.78 28.65
CA THR A 181 -26.67 -3.59 27.61
C THR A 181 -27.29 -2.71 26.53
N ALA A 182 -27.57 -3.29 25.35
CA ALA A 182 -28.27 -2.61 24.27
C ALA A 182 -29.63 -2.02 24.71
N ARG A 183 -30.28 -2.59 25.74
CA ARG A 183 -31.51 -2.04 26.31
C ARG A 183 -31.26 -0.69 27.01
N HIS A 184 -30.19 -0.59 27.79
CA HIS A 184 -29.84 0.65 28.50
C HIS A 184 -29.47 1.76 27.51
N ILE A 185 -28.71 1.42 26.47
CA ILE A 185 -28.32 2.36 25.40
C ILE A 185 -29.57 2.93 24.72
N ARG A 186 -30.51 2.07 24.29
CA ARG A 186 -31.77 2.52 23.68
C ARG A 186 -32.62 3.40 24.61
N GLN A 187 -32.55 3.19 25.93
CA GLN A 187 -33.25 4.04 26.89
C GLN A 187 -32.61 5.42 27.00
N LEU A 188 -31.29 5.50 27.04
CA LEU A 188 -30.53 6.76 27.06
C LEU A 188 -30.75 7.56 25.77
N GLU A 189 -30.75 6.88 24.61
CA GLU A 189 -31.05 7.50 23.30
C GLU A 189 -32.49 8.01 23.24
N LYS A 190 -33.45 7.21 23.70
CA LYS A 190 -34.87 7.59 23.68
C LYS A 190 -35.15 8.80 24.56
N ASP A 191 -34.47 8.91 25.69
CA ASP A 191 -34.64 10.00 26.64
C ASP A 191 -33.72 11.22 26.31
N ASP A 192 -33.04 11.22 25.15
CA ASP A 192 -32.12 12.27 24.63
C ASP A 192 -31.07 12.76 25.65
N ILE A 193 -30.46 11.82 26.39
CA ILE A 193 -29.49 12.14 27.43
C ILE A 193 -28.13 12.48 26.81
N LYS A 194 -27.79 13.77 26.85
CA LYS A 194 -26.52 14.32 26.31
C LYS A 194 -25.44 14.55 27.35
N HIS A 195 -25.82 14.72 28.61
CA HIS A 195 -24.89 15.00 29.70
C HIS A 195 -25.22 14.10 30.88
N ILE A 196 -24.18 13.54 31.50
CA ILE A 196 -24.28 12.80 32.76
C ILE A 196 -23.31 13.36 33.78
N GLU A 197 -23.69 13.33 35.06
CA GLU A 197 -22.77 13.68 36.15
C GLU A 197 -21.84 12.49 36.41
N VAL A 198 -20.54 12.75 36.49
CA VAL A 198 -19.52 11.71 36.68
C VAL A 198 -18.62 12.06 37.87
N PRO A 199 -18.14 11.06 38.63
CA PRO A 199 -17.20 11.30 39.72
C PRO A 199 -15.84 11.76 39.19
N VAL A 200 -15.10 12.55 39.97
CA VAL A 200 -13.77 13.04 39.58
C VAL A 200 -12.77 11.88 39.43
N GLU A 201 -12.99 10.79 40.16
CA GLU A 201 -12.20 9.57 40.03
C GLU A 201 -12.37 8.89 38.66
N TYR A 202 -13.44 9.17 37.90
CA TYR A 202 -13.66 8.57 36.59
C TYR A 202 -12.78 9.18 35.49
N ILE A 203 -12.48 10.47 35.60
CA ILE A 203 -11.58 11.16 34.66
C ILE A 203 -10.11 10.89 34.99
N ALA A 204 -9.80 10.46 36.22
CA ALA A 204 -8.47 10.01 36.60
C ALA A 204 -8.08 8.76 35.79
N GLY A 205 -6.94 8.81 35.10
CA GLY A 205 -6.48 7.74 34.19
C GLY A 205 -6.95 7.91 32.75
N LYS A 206 -7.84 8.88 32.44
CA LYS A 206 -8.12 9.28 31.06
C LYS A 206 -6.98 10.15 30.51
N VAL A 207 -6.83 10.17 29.19
CA VAL A 207 -5.72 10.87 28.52
C VAL A 207 -6.20 12.19 27.95
N ALA A 208 -5.47 13.28 28.20
CA ALA A 208 -5.75 14.62 27.68
C ALA A 208 -5.60 14.66 26.14
N ALA A 209 -6.58 15.23 25.45
CA ALA A 209 -6.58 15.30 23.99
C ALA A 209 -5.75 16.47 23.41
N LYS A 210 -5.50 17.52 24.21
CA LYS A 210 -4.84 18.75 23.79
C LYS A 210 -3.99 19.36 24.90
N ASP A 211 -3.17 20.34 24.54
CA ASP A 211 -2.37 21.12 25.49
C ASP A 211 -3.29 22.06 26.30
N TYR A 212 -3.10 22.07 27.62
CA TYR A 212 -3.75 23.02 28.52
C TYR A 212 -2.70 23.96 29.11
N ILE A 213 -2.85 25.25 28.82
CA ILE A 213 -2.02 26.32 29.36
C ILE A 213 -2.79 27.10 30.41
N ASP A 214 -2.09 27.61 31.42
CA ASP A 214 -2.64 28.59 32.35
C ASP A 214 -2.58 29.98 31.69
N GLU A 215 -3.74 30.60 31.44
CA GLU A 215 -3.81 31.92 30.80
C GLU A 215 -3.19 33.04 31.66
N ALA A 216 -3.09 32.85 32.98
CA ALA A 216 -2.54 33.85 33.88
C ALA A 216 -1.00 33.87 33.89
N THR A 217 -0.39 32.68 33.79
CA THR A 217 1.08 32.52 33.89
C THR A 217 1.74 32.23 32.54
N GLY A 218 0.97 31.72 31.57
CA GLY A 218 1.48 31.22 30.29
C GLY A 218 2.17 29.85 30.39
N GLU A 219 2.13 29.19 31.56
CA GLU A 219 2.77 27.89 31.76
C GLU A 219 1.88 26.74 31.26
N LEU A 220 2.50 25.70 30.71
CA LEU A 220 1.81 24.48 30.28
C LEU A 220 1.45 23.62 31.51
N ILE A 221 0.16 23.47 31.79
CA ILE A 221 -0.36 22.67 32.89
C ILE A 221 -0.30 21.18 32.53
N CYS A 222 -0.79 20.83 31.34
CA CYS A 222 -0.93 19.45 30.88
C CYS A 222 -0.71 19.39 29.37
N PRO A 223 0.37 18.74 28.89
CA PRO A 223 0.55 18.47 27.46
C PRO A 223 -0.47 17.46 26.93
N ALA A 224 -0.74 17.53 25.64
CA ALA A 224 -1.51 16.55 24.89
C ALA A 224 -0.90 15.15 25.04
N ASN A 225 -1.77 14.13 25.06
CA ASN A 225 -1.41 12.73 25.31
C ASN A 225 -0.91 12.41 26.73
N MET A 226 -1.06 13.32 27.69
CA MET A 226 -0.73 13.06 29.09
C MET A 226 -1.92 12.44 29.84
N GLU A 227 -1.62 11.49 30.73
CA GLU A 227 -2.63 10.91 31.61
C GLU A 227 -3.05 11.92 32.69
N LEU A 228 -4.37 12.08 32.88
CA LEU A 228 -4.94 13.00 33.85
C LEU A 228 -4.95 12.37 35.23
N SER A 229 -4.27 13.02 36.16
CA SER A 229 -4.26 12.71 37.59
C SER A 229 -5.11 13.71 38.37
N LEU A 230 -5.50 13.36 39.60
CA LEU A 230 -6.34 14.22 40.46
C LEU A 230 -5.70 15.59 40.74
N ASP A 231 -4.37 15.66 40.84
CA ASP A 231 -3.62 16.91 41.03
C ASP A 231 -3.61 17.78 39.76
N LEU A 232 -3.51 17.19 38.57
CA LEU A 232 -3.62 17.92 37.31
C LEU A 232 -5.03 18.49 37.12
N LEU A 233 -6.07 17.72 37.45
CA LEU A 233 -7.45 18.18 37.41
C LEU A 233 -7.70 19.36 38.35
N ALA A 234 -7.12 19.33 39.55
CA ALA A 234 -7.19 20.45 40.48
C ALA A 234 -6.52 21.72 39.91
N LYS A 235 -5.35 21.59 39.27
CA LYS A 235 -4.66 22.72 38.60
C LYS A 235 -5.46 23.27 37.41
N LEU A 236 -6.06 22.39 36.60
CA LEU A 236 -6.94 22.79 35.49
C LEU A 236 -8.17 23.54 36.00
N SER A 237 -8.79 23.06 37.08
CA SER A 237 -9.93 23.76 37.69
C SER A 237 -9.53 25.10 38.30
N GLN A 238 -8.35 25.22 38.93
CA GLN A 238 -7.85 26.46 39.53
C GLN A 238 -7.50 27.53 38.50
N SER A 239 -6.97 27.13 37.34
CA SER A 239 -6.68 28.01 36.20
C SER A 239 -7.95 28.43 35.44
N GLY A 240 -9.13 27.97 35.85
CA GLY A 240 -10.40 28.39 35.28
C GLY A 240 -10.85 27.61 34.04
N HIS A 241 -10.17 26.50 33.69
CA HIS A 241 -10.61 25.64 32.59
C HIS A 241 -11.92 24.94 32.94
N LYS A 242 -12.98 25.29 32.21
CA LYS A 242 -14.32 24.69 32.38
C LYS A 242 -14.56 23.48 31.49
N ARG A 243 -13.73 23.28 30.47
CA ARG A 243 -13.90 22.24 29.45
C ARG A 243 -12.61 21.43 29.31
N ILE A 244 -12.71 20.13 29.51
CA ILE A 244 -11.60 19.17 29.44
C ILE A 244 -11.94 18.12 28.38
N GLU A 245 -11.20 18.11 27.30
CA GLU A 245 -11.22 17.09 26.24
C GLU A 245 -10.24 15.96 26.56
N THR A 246 -10.75 14.73 26.51
CA THR A 246 -9.97 13.50 26.66
C THR A 246 -10.14 12.61 25.43
N LEU A 247 -9.19 11.69 25.21
CA LEU A 247 -9.29 10.70 24.14
C LEU A 247 -10.37 9.67 24.46
N PHE A 248 -11.21 9.37 23.47
CA PHE A 248 -12.09 8.21 23.56
C PHE A 248 -11.29 6.94 23.24
N THR A 249 -11.05 6.14 24.28
CA THR A 249 -10.37 4.84 24.17
C THR A 249 -11.21 3.75 24.83
N ASN A 250 -11.28 2.60 24.16
CA ASN A 250 -12.01 1.42 24.60
C ASN A 250 -11.21 0.17 24.22
N ASP A 251 -11.27 -0.87 25.05
CA ASP A 251 -10.56 -2.14 24.86
C ASP A 251 -11.16 -3.00 23.72
N LEU A 252 -12.38 -2.66 23.26
CA LEU A 252 -13.08 -3.44 22.25
C LEU A 252 -12.79 -2.94 20.82
N ASP A 253 -13.09 -1.67 20.54
CA ASP A 253 -13.23 -1.15 19.17
C ASP A 253 -12.54 0.20 18.91
N HIS A 254 -11.93 0.81 19.94
CA HIS A 254 -11.18 2.06 19.87
C HIS A 254 -9.91 1.97 20.73
N GLY A 255 -8.95 1.12 20.33
CA GLY A 255 -7.74 0.91 21.12
C GLY A 255 -6.82 2.15 21.21
N PRO A 256 -6.07 2.32 22.33
CA PRO A 256 -5.19 3.47 22.56
C PRO A 256 -3.86 3.43 21.76
N TYR A 257 -3.86 2.90 20.54
CA TYR A 257 -2.65 2.54 19.79
C TYR A 257 -1.74 3.73 19.49
N ILE A 258 -2.31 4.82 18.96
CA ILE A 258 -1.55 6.03 18.63
C ILE A 258 -1.11 6.75 19.90
N SER A 259 -1.93 6.76 20.96
CA SER A 259 -1.55 7.32 22.27
C SER A 259 -0.28 6.66 22.82
N GLU A 260 -0.23 5.33 22.86
CA GLU A 260 0.96 4.60 23.32
C GLU A 260 2.14 4.77 22.37
N THR A 261 1.88 4.86 21.06
CA THR A 261 2.92 5.14 20.05
C THR A 261 3.56 6.52 20.26
N VAL A 262 2.78 7.56 20.58
CA VAL A 262 3.29 8.89 20.91
C VAL A 262 4.17 8.86 22.17
N ARG A 263 3.85 8.01 23.17
CA ARG A 263 4.67 7.89 24.40
C ARG A 263 6.04 7.28 24.14
N VAL A 264 6.17 6.39 23.16
CA VAL A 264 7.46 5.78 22.77
C VAL A 264 8.21 6.58 21.71
N ASP A 265 7.60 7.61 21.14
CA ASP A 265 8.20 8.50 20.15
C ASP A 265 9.23 9.43 20.82
N PRO A 266 10.53 9.36 20.46
CA PRO A 266 11.54 10.25 21.03
C PRO A 266 11.53 11.66 20.42
N THR A 267 10.67 11.92 19.43
CA THR A 267 10.63 13.18 18.66
C THR A 267 9.41 14.03 19.04
N ASN A 268 9.56 15.35 18.97
CA ASN A 268 8.53 16.30 19.42
C ASN A 268 8.05 17.21 18.28
N ASP A 269 8.90 17.48 17.30
CA ASP A 269 8.68 18.46 16.24
C ASP A 269 9.10 17.91 14.88
N ARG A 270 8.76 18.63 13.81
CA ARG A 270 9.07 18.20 12.45
C ARG A 270 10.57 18.02 12.21
N LEU A 271 11.41 18.90 12.75
CA LEU A 271 12.85 18.83 12.49
C LEU A 271 13.45 17.60 13.17
N SER A 272 13.13 17.34 14.45
CA SER A 272 13.62 16.13 15.13
C SER A 272 13.15 14.84 14.45
N ALA A 273 11.90 14.81 13.96
CA ALA A 273 11.38 13.69 13.18
C ALA A 273 12.14 13.47 11.86
N LEU A 274 12.36 14.52 11.08
CA LEU A 274 13.14 14.47 9.83
C LEU A 274 14.59 14.02 10.07
N VAL A 275 15.21 14.51 11.15
CA VAL A 275 16.57 14.11 11.56
C VAL A 275 16.64 12.63 11.89
N GLU A 276 15.63 12.08 12.58
CA GLU A 276 15.62 10.66 12.93
C GLU A 276 15.40 9.76 11.71
N ILE A 277 14.54 10.18 10.77
CA ILE A 277 14.40 9.52 9.47
C ILE A 277 15.72 9.58 8.68
N TYR A 278 16.39 10.74 8.67
CA TYR A 278 17.67 10.91 7.98
C TYR A 278 18.75 9.97 8.54
N ARG A 279 18.90 9.90 9.86
CA ARG A 279 19.86 9.01 10.54
C ARG A 279 19.61 7.54 10.23
N MET A 280 18.34 7.14 10.10
CA MET A 280 17.96 5.76 9.76
C MET A 280 18.31 5.42 8.29
N MET A 281 18.09 6.35 7.36
CA MET A 281 18.40 6.15 5.95
C MET A 281 19.91 6.24 5.66
N ARG A 282 20.61 7.16 6.32
CA ARG A 282 22.04 7.44 6.15
C ARG A 282 22.77 7.41 7.49
N PRO A 283 23.03 6.21 8.04
CA PRO A 283 23.72 6.08 9.31
C PRO A 283 25.15 6.61 9.19
N GLY A 284 25.53 7.54 10.08
CA GLY A 284 26.88 8.10 10.17
C GLY A 284 27.10 9.42 9.43
N GLU A 285 26.17 9.84 8.56
CA GLU A 285 26.22 11.19 7.97
C GLU A 285 25.59 12.21 8.94
N PRO A 286 26.25 13.37 9.20
CA PRO A 286 25.67 14.39 10.04
C PRO A 286 24.41 14.99 9.37
N PRO A 287 23.27 15.03 10.05
CA PRO A 287 22.04 15.57 9.49
C PRO A 287 22.08 17.10 9.46
N THR A 288 21.80 17.70 8.30
CA THR A 288 21.44 19.13 8.19
C THR A 288 19.94 19.26 7.92
N ARG A 289 19.36 20.42 8.25
CA ARG A 289 17.92 20.67 8.05
C ARG A 289 17.53 20.47 6.59
N GLU A 290 18.30 21.07 5.68
CA GLU A 290 18.04 21.04 4.24
C GLU A 290 18.20 19.63 3.67
N ALA A 291 19.20 18.87 4.13
CA ALA A 291 19.42 17.50 3.68
C ALA A 291 18.32 16.55 4.18
N ALA A 292 17.86 16.71 5.41
CA ALA A 292 16.77 15.91 5.98
C ALA A 292 15.43 16.18 5.28
N GLU A 293 15.12 17.46 5.05
CA GLU A 293 13.94 17.90 4.30
C GLU A 293 13.96 17.33 2.87
N SER A 294 15.06 17.57 2.15
CA SER A 294 15.20 17.11 0.76
C SER A 294 15.16 15.59 0.66
N LEU A 295 15.75 14.87 1.62
CA LEU A 295 15.66 13.42 1.63
C LEU A 295 14.22 12.95 1.78
N PHE A 296 13.47 13.48 2.76
CA PHE A 296 12.10 13.05 3.02
C PHE A 296 11.16 13.33 1.85
N GLU A 297 11.24 14.53 1.25
CA GLU A 297 10.48 14.89 0.04
C GLU A 297 10.79 13.93 -1.12
N ASN A 298 12.07 13.63 -1.33
CA ASN A 298 12.50 12.72 -2.39
C ASN A 298 12.13 11.24 -2.16
N LEU A 299 11.73 10.84 -0.95
CA LEU A 299 11.34 9.46 -0.69
C LEU A 299 9.96 9.11 -1.22
N PHE A 300 8.98 10.02 -1.06
CA PHE A 300 7.56 9.71 -1.29
C PHE A 300 6.82 10.73 -2.16
N PHE A 301 7.33 11.96 -2.24
CA PHE A 301 6.63 13.12 -2.81
C PHE A 301 7.27 13.67 -4.09
N SER A 302 8.36 13.05 -4.56
CA SER A 302 9.04 13.42 -5.80
C SER A 302 8.65 12.48 -6.94
N GLU A 303 8.05 13.01 -8.01
CA GLU A 303 7.68 12.26 -9.22
C GLU A 303 8.90 11.59 -9.88
N ASP A 304 10.08 12.22 -9.79
CA ASP A 304 11.34 11.68 -10.32
C ASP A 304 11.85 10.46 -9.54
N ARG A 305 11.34 10.20 -8.33
CA ARG A 305 11.86 9.16 -7.43
C ARG A 305 10.80 8.14 -7.04
N TYR A 306 9.54 8.55 -7.00
CA TYR A 306 8.41 7.76 -6.54
C TYR A 306 7.29 7.75 -7.57
N ASP A 307 6.73 6.57 -7.83
CA ASP A 307 5.63 6.37 -8.75
C ASP A 307 4.85 5.10 -8.37
N LEU A 308 3.54 5.24 -8.12
CA LEU A 308 2.61 4.13 -7.92
C LEU A 308 2.19 3.49 -9.24
N SER A 309 2.35 4.17 -10.37
CA SER A 309 1.68 3.90 -11.66
C SER A 309 0.15 3.99 -11.57
N ALA A 310 -0.52 4.05 -12.73
CA ALA A 310 -1.98 4.04 -12.81
C ALA A 310 -2.59 2.83 -12.09
N VAL A 311 -1.98 1.65 -12.26
CA VAL A 311 -2.43 0.41 -11.61
C VAL A 311 -2.31 0.50 -10.10
N GLY A 312 -1.18 1.00 -9.59
CA GLY A 312 -0.97 1.13 -8.16
C GLY A 312 -1.92 2.13 -7.53
N ARG A 313 -2.17 3.25 -8.19
CA ARG A 313 -3.13 4.27 -7.70
C ARG A 313 -4.56 3.73 -7.68
N MET A 314 -5.01 3.08 -8.76
CA MET A 314 -6.31 2.40 -8.79
C MET A 314 -6.47 1.44 -7.63
N LYS A 315 -5.48 0.56 -7.42
CA LYS A 315 -5.52 -0.43 -6.35
C LYS A 315 -5.47 0.20 -4.97
N PHE A 316 -4.66 1.24 -4.80
CA PHE A 316 -4.54 1.98 -3.57
C PHE A 316 -5.88 2.58 -3.16
N ASN A 317 -6.53 3.30 -4.09
CA ASN A 317 -7.82 3.92 -3.86
C ASN A 317 -8.92 2.89 -3.61
N ARG A 318 -8.98 1.82 -4.42
CA ARG A 318 -9.98 0.74 -4.23
C ARG A 318 -9.81 0.03 -2.89
N SER A 319 -8.57 -0.23 -2.46
CA SER A 319 -8.30 -0.82 -1.15
C SER A 319 -8.79 0.10 -0.04
N LEU A 320 -8.57 1.41 -0.15
CA LEU A 320 -9.08 2.40 0.80
C LEU A 320 -10.57 2.74 0.63
N LEU A 321 -11.32 1.99 -0.20
CA LEU A 321 -12.75 2.20 -0.46
C LEU A 321 -13.08 3.61 -0.99
N ARG A 322 -12.17 4.20 -1.79
CA ARG A 322 -12.40 5.47 -2.50
C ARG A 322 -13.05 5.22 -3.85
N ASP A 323 -13.92 6.14 -4.27
CA ASP A 323 -14.61 6.08 -5.56
C ASP A 323 -13.69 6.41 -6.75
N GLU A 324 -12.65 7.23 -6.52
CA GLU A 324 -11.71 7.66 -7.54
C GLU A 324 -10.76 6.52 -7.96
N ILE A 325 -10.74 6.20 -9.25
CA ILE A 325 -9.88 5.14 -9.81
C ILE A 325 -8.49 5.69 -10.21
N GLU A 326 -8.44 6.95 -10.62
CA GLU A 326 -7.21 7.62 -11.08
C GLU A 326 -6.67 8.57 -10.01
N GLY A 327 -5.45 9.06 -10.21
CA GLY A 327 -4.83 10.02 -9.29
C GLY A 327 -3.33 10.13 -9.49
N SER A 328 -2.67 10.86 -8.58
CA SER A 328 -1.23 11.11 -8.64
C SER A 328 -0.39 9.83 -8.46
N GLY A 329 0.76 9.79 -9.13
CA GLY A 329 1.76 8.72 -8.98
C GLY A 329 2.54 8.81 -7.66
N ILE A 330 2.61 9.98 -7.02
CA ILE A 330 3.24 10.15 -5.70
C ILE A 330 2.24 9.91 -4.58
N LEU A 331 2.74 9.68 -3.36
CA LEU A 331 1.89 9.65 -2.18
C LEU A 331 1.46 11.06 -1.76
N SER A 332 0.32 11.16 -1.09
CA SER A 332 -0.11 12.36 -0.37
C SER A 332 -0.06 12.14 1.15
N LYS A 333 -0.23 13.22 1.92
CA LYS A 333 -0.37 13.11 3.39
C LYS A 333 -1.60 12.28 3.76
N ASP A 334 -2.71 12.53 3.06
CA ASP A 334 -3.98 11.83 3.28
C ASP A 334 -3.86 10.35 2.93
N ASP A 335 -3.12 9.99 1.87
CA ASP A 335 -2.83 8.58 1.56
C ASP A 335 -2.20 7.85 2.74
N ILE A 336 -1.19 8.44 3.39
CA ILE A 336 -0.48 7.82 4.51
C ILE A 336 -1.41 7.70 5.74
N ILE A 337 -2.17 8.76 6.04
CA ILE A 337 -3.09 8.80 7.17
C ILE A 337 -4.20 7.76 7.01
N GLU A 338 -4.82 7.67 5.84
CA GLU A 338 -5.91 6.71 5.58
C GLU A 338 -5.43 5.26 5.61
N VAL A 339 -4.20 4.98 5.18
CA VAL A 339 -3.58 3.65 5.35
C VAL A 339 -3.40 3.31 6.82
N MET A 340 -2.94 4.26 7.64
CA MET A 340 -2.81 4.05 9.09
C MET A 340 -4.17 3.84 9.74
N LYS A 341 -5.19 4.61 9.38
CA LYS A 341 -6.57 4.47 9.88
C LYS A 341 -7.14 3.09 9.53
N LYS A 342 -7.08 2.68 8.27
CA LYS A 342 -7.57 1.36 7.85
C LYS A 342 -6.83 0.22 8.56
N LEU A 343 -5.53 0.35 8.80
CA LEU A 343 -4.76 -0.64 9.56
C LEU A 343 -5.22 -0.71 11.03
N ILE A 344 -5.51 0.43 11.66
CA ILE A 344 -6.08 0.51 13.01
C ILE A 344 -7.49 -0.09 13.03
N ASP A 345 -8.32 0.16 12.03
CA ASP A 345 -9.65 -0.43 11.91
C ASP A 345 -9.60 -1.95 11.84
N ILE A 346 -8.71 -2.51 11.01
CA ILE A 346 -8.49 -3.96 10.95
C ILE A 346 -8.07 -4.49 12.32
N ARG A 347 -7.19 -3.78 13.04
CA ARG A 347 -6.78 -4.16 14.40
C ARG A 347 -7.93 -4.10 15.41
N ASN A 348 -8.87 -3.17 15.24
CA ASN A 348 -10.12 -3.06 16.00
C ASN A 348 -11.19 -4.09 15.58
N GLY A 349 -10.88 -4.99 14.64
CA GLY A 349 -11.81 -5.99 14.12
C GLY A 349 -12.81 -5.47 13.09
N LYS A 350 -12.60 -4.25 12.58
CA LYS A 350 -13.40 -3.62 11.53
C LYS A 350 -12.67 -3.79 10.18
N GLY A 351 -13.08 -4.79 9.41
CA GLY A 351 -12.50 -5.10 8.11
C GLY A 351 -11.69 -6.40 8.09
N GLU A 352 -11.15 -6.73 6.92
CA GLU A 352 -10.43 -7.98 6.67
C GLU A 352 -9.03 -7.69 6.12
N VAL A 353 -8.13 -8.65 6.30
CA VAL A 353 -6.79 -8.61 5.68
C VAL A 353 -6.87 -9.05 4.22
N ASP A 354 -5.97 -8.53 3.40
CA ASP A 354 -5.87 -8.88 1.99
C ASP A 354 -5.22 -10.26 1.81
N ASP A 355 -5.75 -11.05 0.87
CA ASP A 355 -5.06 -12.26 0.41
C ASP A 355 -3.98 -11.90 -0.61
N ILE A 356 -2.73 -11.91 -0.18
CA ILE A 356 -1.56 -11.56 -1.01
C ILE A 356 -1.38 -12.52 -2.21
N ASP A 357 -1.87 -13.75 -2.11
CA ASP A 357 -1.67 -14.80 -3.09
C ASP A 357 -2.76 -14.80 -4.18
N HIS A 358 -3.87 -14.10 -3.92
CA HIS A 358 -4.90 -13.78 -4.91
C HIS A 358 -4.29 -13.16 -6.18
N LEU A 359 -4.67 -13.66 -7.37
CA LEU A 359 -4.11 -13.14 -8.64
C LEU A 359 -4.48 -11.68 -8.94
N GLY A 360 -5.51 -11.13 -8.30
CA GLY A 360 -5.77 -9.68 -8.33
C GLY A 360 -4.69 -8.85 -7.61
N ASN A 361 -3.84 -9.50 -6.80
CA ASN A 361 -2.73 -8.92 -6.04
C ASN A 361 -1.35 -9.19 -6.66
N ARG A 362 -1.33 -9.94 -7.76
CA ARG A 362 -0.12 -10.30 -8.50
C ARG A 362 -0.27 -9.93 -9.97
N ARG A 363 0.75 -9.31 -10.55
CA ARG A 363 0.75 -8.91 -11.96
C ARG A 363 1.90 -9.56 -12.71
N ILE A 364 1.68 -9.77 -14.00
CA ILE A 364 2.67 -10.26 -14.95
C ILE A 364 3.45 -9.08 -15.50
N ARG A 365 4.78 -9.18 -15.46
CA ARG A 365 5.69 -8.36 -16.25
C ARG A 365 6.18 -9.17 -17.43
N SER A 366 5.91 -8.64 -18.62
CA SER A 366 6.45 -9.16 -19.87
C SER A 366 7.85 -8.60 -20.14
N VAL A 367 8.51 -9.12 -21.17
CA VAL A 367 9.85 -8.67 -21.57
C VAL A 367 9.92 -7.17 -21.89
N GLY A 368 8.85 -6.60 -22.44
CA GLY A 368 8.80 -5.18 -22.80
C GLY A 368 8.96 -4.28 -21.58
N GLU A 369 8.13 -4.48 -20.56
CA GLU A 369 8.18 -3.70 -19.31
C GLU A 369 9.50 -3.90 -18.56
N MET A 370 10.02 -5.13 -18.52
CA MET A 370 11.30 -5.40 -17.87
C MET A 370 12.46 -4.71 -18.59
N ALA A 371 12.48 -4.78 -19.92
CA ALA A 371 13.50 -4.11 -20.72
C ALA A 371 13.41 -2.58 -20.62
N GLU A 372 12.20 -2.02 -20.63
CA GLU A 372 11.95 -0.58 -20.44
C GLU A 372 12.53 -0.10 -19.10
N ASN A 373 12.28 -0.83 -18.01
CA ASN A 373 12.81 -0.48 -16.70
C ASN A 373 14.34 -0.46 -16.67
N GLN A 374 15.00 -1.46 -17.29
CA GLN A 374 16.47 -1.48 -17.37
C GLN A 374 17.02 -0.38 -18.27
N PHE A 375 16.32 -0.07 -19.37
CA PHE A 375 16.66 1.05 -20.23
C PHE A 375 16.55 2.38 -19.48
N ARG A 376 15.49 2.58 -18.69
CA ARG A 376 15.29 3.75 -17.83
C ARG A 376 16.40 3.90 -16.79
N VAL A 377 16.82 2.81 -16.14
CA VAL A 377 17.99 2.83 -15.23
C VAL A 377 19.24 3.32 -15.96
N GLY A 378 19.44 2.88 -17.21
CA GLY A 378 20.49 3.39 -18.09
C GLY A 378 20.36 4.90 -18.34
N LEU A 379 19.16 5.38 -18.66
CA LEU A 379 18.89 6.80 -18.92
C LEU A 379 19.14 7.68 -17.70
N VAL A 380 18.72 7.28 -16.50
CA VAL A 380 18.95 8.07 -15.26
C VAL A 380 20.46 8.25 -15.00
N ARG A 381 21.28 7.24 -15.30
CA ARG A 381 22.75 7.36 -15.20
C ARG A 381 23.31 8.35 -16.22
N VAL A 382 22.79 8.33 -17.45
CA VAL A 382 23.18 9.29 -18.50
C VAL A 382 22.72 10.70 -18.14
N GLU A 383 21.50 10.87 -17.66
CA GLU A 383 20.94 12.15 -17.23
C GLU A 383 21.83 12.83 -16.18
N ARG A 384 22.28 12.08 -15.16
CA ARG A 384 23.19 12.61 -14.15
C ARG A 384 24.50 13.11 -14.76
N ALA A 385 25.11 12.32 -15.64
CA ALA A 385 26.34 12.70 -16.33
C ALA A 385 26.15 13.94 -17.22
N VAL A 386 25.00 14.05 -17.90
CA VAL A 386 24.64 15.21 -18.71
C VAL A 386 24.46 16.46 -17.84
N LYS A 387 23.73 16.37 -16.72
CA LYS A 387 23.56 17.48 -15.78
C LYS A 387 24.89 18.00 -15.23
N GLU A 388 25.79 17.10 -14.85
CA GLU A 388 27.14 17.45 -14.37
C GLU A 388 27.94 18.16 -15.47
N ARG A 389 27.85 17.69 -16.72
CA ARG A 389 28.60 18.24 -17.86
C ARG A 389 28.08 19.59 -18.35
N LEU A 390 26.76 19.78 -18.35
CA LEU A 390 26.11 21.07 -18.63
C LEU A 390 26.46 22.14 -17.58
N SER A 391 26.84 21.74 -16.36
CA SER A 391 27.17 22.67 -15.27
C SER A 391 28.61 23.22 -15.36
N LEU A 392 29.52 22.50 -16.04
CA LEU A 392 30.97 22.75 -15.99
C LEU A 392 31.56 23.24 -17.33
N GLY A 393 30.81 23.23 -18.43
CA GLY A 393 31.35 23.41 -19.78
C GLY A 393 30.99 24.74 -20.47
N ASP A 394 31.81 25.14 -21.44
CA ASP A 394 31.47 26.17 -22.43
C ASP A 394 30.39 25.62 -23.39
N LEU A 395 29.15 26.06 -23.19
CA LEU A 395 27.97 25.58 -23.91
C LEU A 395 28.02 25.88 -25.42
N ASP A 396 28.74 26.93 -25.82
CA ASP A 396 28.77 27.43 -27.20
C ASP A 396 29.48 26.47 -28.19
N THR A 397 30.37 25.60 -27.72
CA THR A 397 31.06 24.61 -28.59
C THR A 397 30.54 23.19 -28.44
N LEU A 398 29.74 22.92 -27.41
CA LEU A 398 29.29 21.58 -27.06
C LEU A 398 28.23 21.06 -28.05
N MET A 399 28.39 19.82 -28.54
CA MET A 399 27.38 19.14 -29.36
C MET A 399 26.61 18.10 -28.52
N PRO A 400 25.35 17.76 -28.87
CA PRO A 400 24.59 16.73 -28.18
C PRO A 400 25.32 15.38 -28.04
N GLN A 401 26.06 14.95 -29.08
CA GLN A 401 26.81 13.70 -29.05
C GLN A 401 27.93 13.68 -27.99
N ASP A 402 28.55 14.82 -27.67
CA ASP A 402 29.65 14.88 -26.71
C ASP A 402 29.19 14.61 -25.28
N MET A 403 27.91 14.87 -24.99
CA MET A 403 27.31 14.70 -23.66
C MET A 403 26.78 13.29 -23.42
N ILE A 404 26.42 12.56 -24.48
CA ILE A 404 25.74 11.27 -24.37
C ILE A 404 26.74 10.13 -24.50
N ASN A 405 26.86 9.35 -23.44
CA ASN A 405 27.59 8.09 -23.47
C ASN A 405 26.59 6.93 -23.58
N ALA A 406 26.70 6.13 -24.65
CA ALA A 406 25.86 4.94 -24.85
C ALA A 406 26.20 3.77 -23.91
N LYS A 407 27.39 3.77 -23.28
CA LYS A 407 27.90 2.64 -22.50
C LYS A 407 27.04 2.31 -21.27
N PRO A 408 26.58 3.27 -20.44
CA PRO A 408 25.71 2.96 -19.30
C PRO A 408 24.39 2.31 -19.71
N ILE A 409 23.77 2.77 -20.80
CA ILE A 409 22.52 2.23 -21.34
C ILE A 409 22.75 0.81 -21.88
N SER A 410 23.73 0.65 -22.76
CA SER A 410 24.08 -0.65 -23.34
C SER A 410 24.48 -1.67 -22.29
N ALA A 411 25.18 -1.25 -21.23
CA ALA A 411 25.56 -2.12 -20.13
C ALA A 411 24.35 -2.63 -19.35
N ALA A 412 23.41 -1.75 -18.98
CA ALA A 412 22.20 -2.14 -18.27
C ALA A 412 21.34 -3.14 -19.09
N VAL A 413 21.16 -2.86 -20.39
CA VAL A 413 20.43 -3.77 -21.30
C VAL A 413 21.16 -5.11 -21.47
N LYS A 414 22.48 -5.09 -21.69
CA LYS A 414 23.28 -6.32 -21.82
C LYS A 414 23.30 -7.16 -20.54
N GLU A 415 23.36 -6.53 -19.38
CA GLU A 415 23.29 -7.19 -18.08
C GLU A 415 21.94 -7.92 -17.90
N PHE A 416 20.84 -7.29 -18.31
CA PHE A 416 19.52 -7.92 -18.28
C PHE A 416 19.42 -9.14 -19.20
N PHE A 417 19.70 -8.99 -20.50
CA PHE A 417 19.62 -10.11 -21.46
C PHE A 417 20.73 -11.15 -21.32
N GLY A 418 21.83 -10.82 -20.62
CA GLY A 418 22.99 -11.67 -20.43
C GLY A 418 22.98 -12.46 -19.12
N SER A 419 22.70 -11.79 -18.00
CA SER A 419 22.90 -12.34 -16.66
C SER A 419 21.63 -12.40 -15.79
N SER A 420 20.49 -11.89 -16.26
CA SER A 420 19.24 -12.00 -15.50
C SER A 420 18.81 -13.46 -15.32
N GLN A 421 18.27 -13.78 -14.14
CA GLN A 421 17.64 -15.08 -13.85
C GLN A 421 16.45 -15.40 -14.77
N LEU A 422 15.80 -14.35 -15.29
CA LEU A 422 14.66 -14.46 -16.20
C LEU A 422 15.10 -14.70 -17.65
N SER A 423 16.37 -14.42 -17.99
CA SER A 423 16.94 -14.68 -19.30
C SER A 423 17.57 -16.06 -19.35
N GLN A 424 16.82 -17.06 -19.78
CA GLN A 424 17.21 -18.46 -19.72
C GLN A 424 17.59 -18.98 -21.11
N PHE A 425 18.46 -19.99 -21.16
CA PHE A 425 18.67 -20.74 -22.40
C PHE A 425 17.36 -21.43 -22.78
N MET A 426 17.01 -21.34 -24.07
CA MET A 426 15.78 -21.95 -24.56
C MET A 426 15.85 -23.47 -24.43
N ASP A 427 14.73 -24.08 -24.04
CA ASP A 427 14.61 -25.54 -24.03
C ASP A 427 14.17 -25.98 -25.42
N GLN A 428 15.09 -26.55 -26.19
CA GLN A 428 14.92 -26.93 -27.59
C GLN A 428 14.84 -28.45 -27.77
N ASN A 429 14.49 -29.20 -26.72
CA ASN A 429 14.40 -30.66 -26.81
C ASN A 429 13.29 -31.12 -27.77
N ASN A 430 12.17 -30.38 -27.82
CA ASN A 430 11.05 -30.63 -28.72
C ASN A 430 10.16 -29.36 -28.81
N PRO A 431 9.26 -29.26 -29.82
CA PRO A 431 8.41 -28.07 -30.00
C PRO A 431 7.50 -27.74 -28.82
N LEU A 432 7.06 -28.74 -28.06
CA LEU A 432 6.21 -28.51 -26.87
C LEU A 432 7.02 -27.84 -25.76
N SER A 433 8.24 -28.33 -25.48
CA SER A 433 9.17 -27.70 -24.54
C SER A 433 9.41 -26.23 -24.88
N GLU A 434 9.58 -25.91 -26.17
CA GLU A 434 9.79 -24.53 -26.63
C GLU A 434 8.59 -23.63 -26.34
N ILE A 435 7.38 -24.08 -26.68
CA ILE A 435 6.14 -23.32 -26.49
C ILE A 435 5.84 -23.15 -24.99
N THR A 436 5.96 -24.22 -24.21
CA THR A 436 5.77 -24.20 -22.76
C THR A 436 6.76 -23.23 -22.10
N HIS A 437 8.03 -23.23 -22.51
CA HIS A 437 9.04 -22.35 -21.91
C HIS A 437 8.72 -20.87 -22.18
N LYS A 438 8.24 -20.51 -23.37
CA LYS A 438 7.83 -19.13 -23.70
C LYS A 438 6.60 -18.67 -22.92
N ARG A 439 5.69 -19.60 -22.58
CA ARG A 439 4.46 -19.35 -21.80
C ARG A 439 4.65 -19.48 -20.28
N ARG A 440 5.89 -19.63 -19.84
CA ARG A 440 6.24 -19.81 -18.42
C ARG A 440 6.15 -18.49 -17.67
N ILE A 441 5.68 -18.61 -16.43
CA ILE A 441 5.55 -17.52 -15.46
C ILE A 441 6.42 -17.88 -14.26
N SER A 442 7.22 -16.94 -13.78
CA SER A 442 8.13 -17.11 -12.64
C SER A 442 7.85 -16.09 -11.54
N ALA A 443 7.62 -16.55 -10.32
CA ALA A 443 7.58 -15.70 -9.12
C ALA A 443 8.98 -15.25 -8.65
N LEU A 444 10.03 -15.85 -9.22
CA LEU A 444 11.43 -15.53 -8.93
C LEU A 444 11.92 -14.32 -9.73
N GLY A 445 13.07 -13.78 -9.34
CA GLY A 445 13.76 -12.70 -10.05
C GLY A 445 13.72 -11.36 -9.31
N PRO A 446 14.26 -10.30 -9.93
CA PRO A 446 14.32 -8.97 -9.31
C PRO A 446 12.94 -8.45 -8.90
N GLY A 447 12.78 -8.05 -7.63
CA GLY A 447 11.49 -7.59 -7.09
C GLY A 447 10.48 -8.70 -6.77
N GLY A 448 10.77 -9.95 -7.13
CA GLY A 448 9.98 -11.13 -6.81
C GLY A 448 10.41 -11.83 -5.51
N LEU A 449 10.01 -13.09 -5.37
CA LEU A 449 10.37 -13.94 -4.25
C LEU A 449 11.75 -14.60 -4.48
N THR A 450 12.40 -15.00 -3.40
CA THR A 450 13.56 -15.91 -3.45
C THR A 450 13.14 -17.29 -2.95
N ARG A 451 13.81 -18.34 -3.41
CA ARG A 451 13.50 -19.74 -3.06
C ARG A 451 13.44 -19.98 -1.55
N GLU A 452 14.37 -19.39 -0.81
CA GLU A 452 14.52 -19.52 0.64
C GLU A 452 13.45 -18.75 1.43
N ARG A 453 12.91 -17.67 0.85
CA ARG A 453 11.88 -16.83 1.49
C ARG A 453 10.46 -17.24 1.12
N ALA A 454 10.31 -18.09 0.11
CA ALA A 454 9.02 -18.58 -0.33
C ALA A 454 8.50 -19.65 0.64
N GLY A 455 7.51 -19.26 1.45
CA GLY A 455 6.78 -20.18 2.33
C GLY A 455 5.88 -21.14 1.56
N PHE A 456 5.12 -21.93 2.33
CA PHE A 456 4.15 -22.88 1.77
C PHE A 456 2.99 -22.17 1.05
N GLU A 457 2.45 -21.11 1.66
CA GLU A 457 1.27 -20.36 1.17
C GLU A 457 1.44 -19.87 -0.29
N VAL A 458 2.62 -19.32 -0.63
CA VAL A 458 2.90 -18.80 -1.97
C VAL A 458 3.11 -19.88 -3.04
N ARG A 459 3.31 -21.15 -2.63
CA ARG A 459 3.54 -22.30 -3.51
C ARG A 459 2.26 -23.09 -3.77
N ASP A 460 1.25 -22.92 -2.94
CA ASP A 460 -0.01 -23.62 -3.06
C ASP A 460 -0.83 -23.13 -4.26
N VAL A 461 -1.77 -23.97 -4.67
CA VAL A 461 -2.74 -23.63 -5.71
C VAL A 461 -3.83 -22.76 -5.10
N HIS A 462 -3.95 -21.53 -5.58
CA HIS A 462 -5.00 -20.61 -5.17
C HIS A 462 -6.25 -20.74 -6.07
N PRO A 463 -7.48 -20.59 -5.55
CA PRO A 463 -8.71 -20.66 -6.38
C PRO A 463 -8.71 -19.73 -7.60
N THR A 464 -8.10 -18.55 -7.50
CA THR A 464 -7.99 -17.61 -8.63
C THR A 464 -7.12 -18.10 -9.78
N HIS A 465 -6.32 -19.16 -9.58
CA HIS A 465 -5.56 -19.77 -10.67
C HIS A 465 -6.48 -20.36 -11.76
N TYR A 466 -7.74 -20.63 -11.43
CA TYR A 466 -8.71 -21.21 -12.36
C TYR A 466 -8.77 -20.44 -13.68
N GLY A 467 -8.52 -21.15 -14.78
CA GLY A 467 -8.51 -20.60 -16.14
C GLY A 467 -7.35 -19.65 -16.47
N ARG A 468 -6.46 -19.34 -15.51
CA ARG A 468 -5.37 -18.35 -15.65
C ARG A 468 -3.99 -18.99 -15.58
N VAL A 469 -3.75 -19.80 -14.56
CA VAL A 469 -2.47 -20.49 -14.31
C VAL A 469 -2.76 -21.99 -14.22
N CYS A 470 -1.97 -22.79 -14.93
CA CYS A 470 -2.09 -24.25 -14.87
C CYS A 470 -1.75 -24.75 -13.46
N PRO A 471 -2.67 -25.43 -12.74
CA PRO A 471 -2.41 -25.93 -11.39
C PRO A 471 -1.53 -27.19 -11.38
N ILE A 472 -1.32 -27.83 -12.54
CA ILE A 472 -0.60 -29.09 -12.67
C ILE A 472 0.84 -28.86 -13.16
N GLU A 473 1.01 -27.99 -14.16
CA GLU A 473 2.30 -27.81 -14.83
C GLU A 473 3.21 -26.85 -14.03
N THR A 474 3.96 -27.42 -13.11
CA THR A 474 5.03 -26.80 -12.32
C THR A 474 6.18 -27.80 -12.21
N PRO A 475 7.46 -27.36 -12.22
CA PRO A 475 8.57 -28.26 -11.92
C PRO A 475 8.46 -28.79 -10.49
N GLU A 476 8.74 -30.07 -10.31
CA GLU A 476 8.90 -30.67 -8.99
C GLU A 476 10.18 -30.18 -8.29
N GLY A 477 10.25 -30.38 -6.97
CA GLY A 477 11.42 -30.03 -6.16
C GLY A 477 11.44 -28.55 -5.72
N PRO A 478 12.62 -27.90 -5.62
CA PRO A 478 12.74 -26.60 -4.97
C PRO A 478 11.93 -25.46 -5.59
N ASN A 479 11.54 -25.58 -6.86
CA ASN A 479 10.82 -24.56 -7.62
C ASN A 479 9.30 -24.79 -7.69
N ILE A 480 8.77 -25.82 -7.03
CA ILE A 480 7.33 -26.12 -7.05
C ILE A 480 6.50 -24.90 -6.63
N GLY A 481 5.49 -24.56 -7.45
CA GLY A 481 4.58 -23.42 -7.26
C GLY A 481 5.19 -22.04 -7.55
N LEU A 482 6.51 -21.95 -7.70
CA LEU A 482 7.23 -20.69 -8.01
C LEU A 482 7.41 -20.48 -9.51
N ILE A 483 7.29 -21.55 -10.28
CA ILE A 483 7.33 -21.52 -11.74
C ILE A 483 6.08 -22.24 -12.23
N ASN A 484 5.20 -21.51 -12.91
CA ASN A 484 3.94 -22.05 -13.40
C ASN A 484 3.81 -21.79 -14.90
N SER A 485 2.89 -22.50 -15.56
CA SER A 485 2.53 -22.24 -16.95
C SER A 485 1.23 -21.45 -17.07
N LEU A 486 1.17 -20.56 -18.06
CA LEU A 486 -0.08 -19.88 -18.43
C LEU A 486 -1.11 -20.90 -18.95
N SER A 487 -2.36 -20.83 -18.46
CA SER A 487 -3.46 -21.66 -18.97
C SER A 487 -3.75 -21.39 -20.45
N VAL A 488 -4.49 -22.27 -21.12
CA VAL A 488 -4.68 -22.26 -22.59
C VAL A 488 -5.22 -20.91 -23.10
N TYR A 489 -6.36 -20.47 -22.56
CA TYR A 489 -7.05 -19.25 -22.98
C TYR A 489 -6.73 -18.01 -22.15
N ALA A 490 -5.83 -18.13 -21.18
CA ALA A 490 -5.47 -17.01 -20.33
C ALA A 490 -4.73 -15.94 -21.13
N GLN A 491 -5.02 -14.69 -20.82
CA GLN A 491 -4.36 -13.52 -21.40
C GLN A 491 -3.99 -12.53 -20.30
N THR A 492 -3.17 -11.56 -20.68
CA THR A 492 -2.75 -10.47 -19.80
C THR A 492 -3.47 -9.21 -20.26
N ASN A 493 -4.19 -8.56 -19.35
CA ASN A 493 -4.87 -7.30 -19.67
C ASN A 493 -3.87 -6.11 -19.73
N GLU A 494 -4.37 -4.93 -20.06
CA GLU A 494 -3.56 -3.69 -20.19
C GLU A 494 -2.77 -3.34 -18.92
N TYR A 495 -3.26 -3.75 -17.75
CA TYR A 495 -2.64 -3.49 -16.45
C TYR A 495 -1.65 -4.57 -16.00
N GLY A 496 -1.54 -5.66 -16.76
CA GLY A 496 -0.68 -6.78 -16.43
C GLY A 496 -1.34 -7.86 -15.55
N PHE A 497 -2.66 -7.83 -15.33
CA PHE A 497 -3.36 -8.91 -14.61
C PHE A 497 -3.75 -10.04 -15.54
N LEU A 498 -3.78 -11.25 -15.01
CA LEU A 498 -4.27 -12.41 -15.74
C LEU A 498 -5.80 -12.43 -15.78
N GLU A 499 -6.32 -12.62 -16.98
CA GLU A 499 -7.74 -12.75 -17.27
C GLU A 499 -8.02 -14.04 -18.04
N THR A 500 -9.28 -14.47 -17.99
CA THR A 500 -9.72 -15.69 -18.66
C THR A 500 -11.13 -15.46 -19.23
N PRO A 501 -11.45 -16.04 -20.40
CA PRO A 501 -12.72 -15.78 -21.08
C PRO A 501 -13.87 -16.57 -20.46
N TYR A 502 -15.02 -15.91 -20.34
CA TYR A 502 -16.30 -16.50 -19.94
C TYR A 502 -17.39 -16.15 -20.94
N ARG A 503 -18.39 -17.03 -21.06
CA ARG A 503 -19.62 -16.74 -21.80
C ARG A 503 -20.60 -16.02 -20.90
N LYS A 504 -21.22 -14.95 -21.40
CA LYS A 504 -22.22 -14.20 -20.67
C LYS A 504 -23.52 -15.00 -20.59
N VAL A 505 -24.19 -14.95 -19.45
CA VAL A 505 -25.52 -15.52 -19.25
C VAL A 505 -26.49 -14.37 -19.03
N THR A 506 -27.57 -14.33 -19.80
CA THR A 506 -28.63 -13.31 -19.68
C THR A 506 -29.96 -14.01 -19.55
N ASP A 507 -30.69 -13.74 -18.45
CA ASP A 507 -32.01 -14.30 -18.17
C ASP A 507 -32.09 -15.84 -18.31
N GLY A 508 -31.02 -16.54 -17.90
CA GLY A 508 -30.93 -18.01 -17.95
C GLY A 508 -30.45 -18.59 -19.28
N VAL A 509 -30.22 -17.76 -20.30
CA VAL A 509 -29.68 -18.16 -21.61
C VAL A 509 -28.17 -17.94 -21.65
N VAL A 510 -27.40 -18.97 -22.00
CA VAL A 510 -25.96 -18.87 -22.25
C VAL A 510 -25.73 -18.32 -23.66
N THR A 511 -25.08 -17.16 -23.76
CA THR A 511 -24.79 -16.50 -25.05
C THR A 511 -23.42 -16.89 -25.58
N ASP A 512 -23.17 -16.61 -26.87
CA ASP A 512 -21.84 -16.72 -27.49
C ASP A 512 -20.95 -15.48 -27.26
N GLU A 513 -21.44 -14.49 -26.50
CA GLU A 513 -20.68 -13.29 -26.16
C GLU A 513 -19.61 -13.63 -25.11
N ILE A 514 -18.34 -13.41 -25.47
CA ILE A 514 -17.19 -13.71 -24.61
C ILE A 514 -16.72 -12.46 -23.88
N HIS A 515 -16.61 -12.55 -22.56
CA HIS A 515 -16.05 -11.52 -21.70
C HIS A 515 -14.81 -12.06 -21.00
N TYR A 516 -13.68 -11.35 -21.13
CA TYR A 516 -12.49 -11.65 -20.35
C TYR A 516 -12.62 -11.02 -18.98
N LEU A 517 -12.52 -11.82 -17.92
CA LEU A 517 -12.60 -11.34 -16.55
C LEU A 517 -11.26 -11.51 -15.85
N SER A 518 -10.79 -10.45 -15.20
CA SER A 518 -9.66 -10.52 -14.27
C SER A 518 -10.07 -11.25 -12.99
N ALA A 519 -9.09 -11.66 -12.18
CA ALA A 519 -9.37 -12.28 -10.89
C ALA A 519 -10.12 -11.33 -9.92
N ILE A 520 -10.02 -10.01 -10.12
CA ILE A 520 -10.71 -9.01 -9.30
C ILE A 520 -12.20 -8.97 -9.67
N GLU A 521 -12.51 -8.98 -10.96
CA GLU A 521 -13.88 -8.90 -11.45
C GLU A 521 -14.64 -10.20 -11.25
N GLU A 522 -13.97 -11.34 -11.45
CA GLU A 522 -14.56 -12.68 -11.33
C GLU A 522 -15.25 -12.89 -9.97
N GLY A 523 -14.70 -12.33 -8.87
CA GLY A 523 -15.27 -12.47 -7.53
C GLY A 523 -16.66 -11.85 -7.36
N ASN A 524 -17.09 -10.97 -8.29
CA ASN A 524 -18.41 -10.33 -8.25
C ASN A 524 -19.50 -11.13 -8.99
N TYR A 525 -19.11 -12.17 -9.73
CA TYR A 525 -20.03 -12.95 -10.55
C TYR A 525 -20.14 -14.39 -10.04
N VAL A 526 -21.28 -15.02 -10.36
CA VAL A 526 -21.48 -16.47 -10.17
C VAL A 526 -21.14 -17.16 -11.48
N ILE A 527 -20.16 -18.06 -11.46
CA ILE A 527 -19.63 -18.69 -12.67
C ILE A 527 -20.03 -20.16 -12.70
N ALA A 528 -20.83 -20.54 -13.70
CA ALA A 528 -21.21 -21.94 -13.94
C ALA A 528 -20.03 -22.79 -14.45
N GLN A 529 -20.09 -24.10 -14.24
CA GLN A 529 -19.08 -25.02 -14.76
C GLN A 529 -19.21 -25.20 -16.28
N ALA A 530 -18.07 -25.42 -16.95
CA ALA A 530 -18.02 -25.58 -18.41
C ALA A 530 -18.72 -26.84 -18.94
N ASN A 531 -18.90 -27.86 -18.09
CA ASN A 531 -19.58 -29.12 -18.39
C ASN A 531 -21.06 -29.14 -17.98
N SER A 532 -21.65 -27.99 -17.64
CA SER A 532 -23.08 -27.90 -17.35
C SER A 532 -23.90 -28.15 -18.62
N ASN A 533 -24.95 -28.97 -18.53
CA ASN A 533 -25.76 -29.34 -19.68
C ASN A 533 -26.65 -28.18 -20.13
N LEU A 534 -26.72 -27.96 -21.44
CA LEU A 534 -27.57 -26.93 -22.05
C LEU A 534 -28.61 -27.58 -22.98
N ASP A 535 -29.80 -26.97 -23.05
CA ASP A 535 -30.81 -27.31 -24.05
C ASP A 535 -30.49 -26.66 -25.42
N GLU A 536 -31.30 -26.97 -26.44
CA GLU A 536 -31.12 -26.43 -27.80
C GLU A 536 -31.28 -24.90 -27.88
N ASN A 537 -31.95 -24.29 -26.89
CA ASN A 537 -32.14 -22.84 -26.79
C ASN A 537 -31.07 -22.16 -25.94
N GLY A 538 -30.07 -22.91 -25.44
CA GLY A 538 -28.97 -22.39 -24.62
C GLY A 538 -29.28 -22.21 -23.13
N HIS A 539 -30.39 -22.76 -22.61
CA HIS A 539 -30.70 -22.73 -21.18
C HIS A 539 -30.08 -23.93 -20.45
N PHE A 540 -29.84 -23.77 -19.15
CA PHE A 540 -29.46 -24.90 -18.30
C PHE A 540 -30.60 -25.91 -18.14
N VAL A 541 -30.27 -27.20 -18.33
CA VAL A 541 -31.23 -28.31 -18.21
C VAL A 541 -31.67 -28.50 -16.76
N GLU A 542 -30.73 -28.43 -15.82
CA GLU A 542 -30.99 -28.58 -14.40
C GLU A 542 -31.50 -27.28 -13.75
N ASP A 543 -32.44 -27.39 -12.80
CA ASP A 543 -32.95 -26.22 -12.04
C ASP A 543 -31.88 -25.60 -11.13
N LEU A 544 -31.02 -26.45 -10.57
CA LEU A 544 -29.87 -26.07 -9.74
C LEU A 544 -28.59 -26.48 -10.46
N VAL A 545 -27.77 -25.50 -10.79
CA VAL A 545 -26.51 -25.67 -11.51
C VAL A 545 -25.35 -25.53 -10.52
N THR A 546 -24.33 -26.36 -10.67
CA THR A 546 -23.10 -26.21 -9.89
C THR A 546 -22.34 -24.99 -10.40
N CYS A 547 -22.21 -23.98 -9.56
CA CYS A 547 -21.45 -22.77 -9.86
C CYS A 547 -20.44 -22.47 -8.76
N ARG A 548 -19.50 -21.58 -9.08
CA ARG A 548 -18.54 -21.03 -8.12
C ARG A 548 -18.73 -19.54 -7.94
N SER A 549 -18.60 -19.07 -6.71
CA SER A 549 -18.64 -17.66 -6.34
C SER A 549 -17.68 -17.41 -5.18
N LYS A 550 -16.85 -16.37 -5.28
CA LYS A 550 -15.85 -15.98 -4.26
C LYS A 550 -14.94 -17.12 -3.77
N GLY A 551 -14.63 -18.08 -4.64
CA GLY A 551 -13.75 -19.22 -4.34
C GLY A 551 -14.47 -20.48 -3.86
N ASP A 552 -15.72 -20.38 -3.44
CA ASP A 552 -16.52 -21.52 -2.99
C ASP A 552 -17.42 -22.05 -4.12
N SER A 553 -17.66 -23.36 -4.11
CA SER A 553 -18.56 -24.03 -5.05
C SER A 553 -19.84 -24.46 -4.36
N SER A 554 -20.99 -24.10 -4.93
CA SER A 554 -22.31 -24.46 -4.42
C SER A 554 -23.33 -24.56 -5.55
N LEU A 555 -24.56 -24.96 -5.21
CA LEU A 555 -25.67 -25.04 -6.15
C LEU A 555 -26.40 -23.70 -6.22
N PHE A 556 -26.59 -23.18 -7.43
CA PHE A 556 -27.31 -21.94 -7.70
C PHE A 556 -28.50 -22.22 -8.61
N SER A 557 -29.58 -21.47 -8.41
CA SER A 557 -30.74 -21.55 -9.30
C SER A 557 -30.41 -21.00 -10.68
N ARG A 558 -30.96 -21.61 -11.73
CA ARG A 558 -30.91 -21.09 -13.12
C ARG A 558 -31.72 -19.80 -13.36
N GLY A 559 -32.17 -19.13 -12.29
CA GLY A 559 -33.15 -18.03 -12.30
C GLY A 559 -32.59 -16.68 -12.79
N PRO A 560 -33.45 -15.68 -13.06
CA PRO A 560 -33.05 -14.48 -13.81
C PRO A 560 -32.32 -13.49 -12.90
N GLY A 561 -31.03 -13.26 -13.16
CA GLY A 561 -30.23 -12.19 -12.54
C GLY A 561 -29.18 -12.68 -11.57
#